data_AF-A0A924MDU2-F1
#
_entry.id   AF-A0A924MDU2-F1
#
_cell.length_a   1.000
_cell.length_b   1.000
_cell.length_c   1.000
_cell.angle_alpha   90.00
_cell.angle_beta   90.00
_cell.angle_gamma   90.00
#
_symmetry.space_group_name_H-M   'P 1'
#
loop_
_entity.id
_entity.type
_entity.pdbx_description
1 polymer ?
#
loop_
_entity_poly.entity_id
_entity_poly.type
_entity_poly.pdbx_seq_one_letter_code
_entity_poly.pdbx_strand_id
1 'polypeptide(L)'
;DEITITKNFKITPGIRVDYSYLGSQPPLDPLVNTTNEYKSANPTYNHTAFGDINNKWLGKATVSPRFGFNYDVKGNQSLVVRGGTGIFTGRMPFAWLGYAYTLTGSTYGTIDYRPSYSSTLTSVGLAIDPSKLKDTINKYSPSAASTREVDLIDNNFKLPTVWRSNVAVDIKFGKGYKLTLDALYTKTVYDVKFQQINLRDSSTFYPSGPTQTPWYLGSNQKNNTVFSNAYFLSNTKEGYRYNLTAQISKAGNKTKFGSNHFIALNYSVAYTYGRSKDVSNGIRNSFQSNYEVNPAVNAENAQLASSNFDLRHRIVGSLGLNAQWNKTNNTTLGFVFSKQSGSPFSYIYNPSVNAFRNGSNANLAFIPATTSATDFRDYTLNGSLYTASQQSTDFNNFVSNDKYLSSRKGQYAERNGAHTPWNSTLDMKLMHEFKFSFANNKTVHSLQFSVDVLNVLNLINNDWGHINFVTNINNYTVNILRFANDNSSAKGIAPGVSGSAGNYTPTYNFAPPSTSNGKYYTLDPINSRWQGQLGIRYSF
;
A
#
# COMPACT_ATOMS: atom_id res chain seq x y z
N ASP A 1 30.30 14.37 -12.63
CA ASP A 1 31.65 14.03 -13.11
C ASP A 1 32.13 12.76 -12.41
N GLU A 2 32.99 11.95 -13.03
CA GLU A 2 33.66 10.82 -12.36
C GLU A 2 35.13 11.20 -12.14
N ILE A 3 35.51 11.38 -10.88
CA ILE A 3 36.83 11.85 -10.49
C ILE A 3 37.59 10.68 -9.88
N THR A 4 38.73 10.32 -10.50
CA THR A 4 39.65 9.31 -9.97
C THR A 4 40.63 9.99 -9.02
N ILE A 5 40.42 9.84 -7.71
CA ILE A 5 41.27 10.44 -6.67
C ILE A 5 42.59 9.67 -6.53
N THR A 6 42.51 8.34 -6.58
CA THR A 6 43.67 7.44 -6.68
C THR A 6 43.35 6.32 -7.66
N LYS A 7 44.34 5.51 -8.06
CA LYS A 7 44.14 4.34 -8.96
C LYS A 7 42.99 3.41 -8.50
N ASN A 8 42.72 3.39 -7.20
CA ASN A 8 41.79 2.48 -6.57
C ASN A 8 40.54 3.18 -6.01
N PHE A 9 40.48 4.51 -6.01
CA PHE A 9 39.39 5.28 -5.41
C PHE A 9 38.80 6.30 -6.38
N LYS A 10 37.51 6.13 -6.65
CA LYS A 10 36.72 7.00 -7.52
C LYS A 10 35.59 7.63 -6.72
N ILE A 11 35.32 8.91 -7.01
CA ILE A 11 34.15 9.63 -6.52
C ILE A 11 33.34 10.15 -7.70
N THR A 12 32.05 10.35 -7.48
CA THR A 12 31.11 10.81 -8.52
C THR A 12 30.21 11.89 -7.94
N PRO A 13 30.67 13.15 -7.85
CA PRO A 13 29.79 14.27 -7.53
C PRO A 13 28.86 14.55 -8.73
N GLY A 14 27.61 14.89 -8.42
CA GLY A 14 26.61 15.26 -9.39
C GLY A 14 25.60 16.24 -8.81
N ILE A 15 25.10 17.13 -9.65
CA ILE A 15 23.99 18.01 -9.33
C ILE A 15 22.96 17.87 -10.45
N ARG A 16 21.70 17.79 -10.08
CA ARG A 16 20.58 17.84 -11.02
C ARG A 16 19.69 19.00 -10.64
N VAL A 17 19.32 19.80 -11.62
CA VAL A 17 18.32 20.87 -11.47
C VAL A 17 17.11 20.47 -12.29
N ASP A 18 15.97 20.32 -11.64
CA ASP A 18 14.69 20.01 -12.26
C ASP A 18 13.77 21.23 -12.17
N TYR A 19 13.20 21.64 -13.30
CA TYR A 19 12.15 22.67 -13.36
C TYR A 19 10.87 22.04 -13.88
N SER A 20 9.80 22.12 -13.09
CA SER A 20 8.46 21.65 -13.49
C SER A 20 7.52 22.83 -13.51
N TYR A 21 6.67 22.89 -14.53
CA TYR A 21 5.76 23.99 -14.80
C TYR A 21 4.43 23.45 -15.36
N LEU A 22 3.35 24.18 -15.07
CA LEU A 22 2.01 23.93 -15.61
C LEU A 22 1.57 25.19 -16.36
N GLY A 23 1.14 25.02 -17.62
CA GLY A 23 0.68 26.14 -18.45
C GLY A 23 -0.50 26.89 -17.83
N SER A 24 -1.50 26.15 -17.35
CA SER A 24 -2.65 26.66 -16.60
C SER A 24 -2.66 25.97 -15.25
N GLN A 25 -2.98 26.71 -14.16
CA GLN A 25 -3.17 26.12 -12.83
C GLN A 25 -4.62 25.59 -12.69
N PRO A 26 -4.89 24.65 -11.77
CA PRO A 26 -6.26 24.22 -11.50
C PRO A 26 -7.12 25.42 -11.09
N PRO A 27 -8.30 25.62 -11.68
CA PRO A 27 -9.16 26.74 -11.32
C PRO A 27 -9.65 26.55 -9.88
N LEU A 28 -9.92 27.69 -9.22
CA LEU A 28 -10.40 27.73 -7.85
C LEU A 28 -11.86 28.19 -7.84
N ASP A 29 -12.71 27.48 -7.10
CA ASP A 29 -14.08 27.95 -6.86
C ASP A 29 -14.04 29.24 -6.03
N PRO A 30 -14.72 30.33 -6.45
CA PRO A 30 -14.70 31.61 -5.71
C PRO A 30 -15.14 31.49 -4.25
N LEU A 31 -15.99 30.51 -3.92
CA LEU A 31 -16.44 30.29 -2.54
C LEU A 31 -15.35 29.72 -1.64
N VAL A 32 -14.24 29.21 -2.18
CA VAL A 32 -13.12 28.72 -1.35
C VAL A 32 -12.59 29.86 -0.50
N ASN A 33 -12.20 30.98 -1.11
CA ASN A 33 -11.59 32.08 -0.35
C ASN A 33 -12.56 32.85 0.53
N THR A 34 -13.88 32.71 0.32
CA THR A 34 -14.91 33.32 1.17
C THR A 34 -15.46 32.35 2.21
N THR A 35 -14.96 31.11 2.27
CA THR A 35 -15.40 30.13 3.26
C THR A 35 -14.94 30.56 4.65
N ASN A 36 -15.91 30.79 5.54
CA ASN A 36 -15.62 31.12 6.94
C ASN A 36 -15.34 29.84 7.73
N GLU A 37 -14.06 29.54 7.89
CA GLU A 37 -13.60 28.34 8.57
C GLU A 37 -13.79 28.42 10.09
N TYR A 38 -14.32 27.36 10.68
CA TYR A 38 -14.38 27.22 12.14
C TYR A 38 -12.98 26.98 12.71
N LYS A 39 -12.54 27.87 13.59
CA LYS A 39 -11.26 27.74 14.30
C LYS A 39 -11.45 27.04 15.63
N SER A 40 -10.99 25.80 15.74
CA SER A 40 -10.99 25.04 17.00
C SER A 40 -9.97 25.60 17.99
N ALA A 41 -10.32 25.61 19.28
CA ALA A 41 -9.35 25.88 20.35
C ALA A 41 -8.35 24.72 20.54
N ASN A 42 -8.76 23.49 20.20
CA ASN A 42 -7.94 22.28 20.27
C ASN A 42 -8.01 21.56 18.91
N PRO A 43 -7.26 22.04 17.90
CA PRO A 43 -7.40 21.53 16.55
C PRO A 43 -6.93 20.07 16.45
N THR A 44 -7.72 19.22 15.79
CA THR A 44 -7.36 17.82 15.55
C THR A 44 -6.51 17.64 14.30
N TYR A 45 -6.44 18.66 13.44
CA TYR A 45 -5.61 18.71 12.25
C TYR A 45 -5.29 20.16 11.84
N ASN A 46 -4.33 20.34 10.93
CA ASN A 46 -3.94 21.64 10.41
C ASN A 46 -3.86 21.61 8.88
N HIS A 47 -4.14 22.75 8.26
CA HIS A 47 -4.06 22.98 6.82
C HIS A 47 -3.87 24.47 6.53
N THR A 48 -3.56 24.80 5.28
CA THR A 48 -3.60 26.20 4.81
C THR A 48 -5.05 26.68 4.86
N ALA A 49 -5.30 27.82 5.50
CA ALA A 49 -6.64 28.36 5.67
C ALA A 49 -7.32 28.62 4.32
N PHE A 50 -8.64 28.42 4.24
CA PHE A 50 -9.42 28.60 3.01
C PHE A 50 -9.17 29.93 2.28
N GLY A 51 -9.05 31.03 3.02
CA GLY A 51 -8.78 32.37 2.48
C GLY A 51 -7.42 32.51 1.78
N ASP A 52 -6.45 31.65 2.10
CA ASP A 52 -5.08 31.72 1.59
C ASP A 52 -4.83 30.76 0.42
N ILE A 53 -5.72 29.80 0.17
CA ILE A 53 -5.58 28.80 -0.90
C ILE A 53 -5.75 29.47 -2.27
N ASN A 54 -4.80 29.25 -3.18
CA ASN A 54 -4.86 29.76 -4.55
C ASN A 54 -4.56 28.70 -5.62
N ASN A 55 -4.32 27.44 -5.22
CA ASN A 55 -3.98 26.31 -6.11
C ASN A 55 -2.77 26.58 -7.02
N LYS A 56 -1.90 27.55 -6.69
CA LYS A 56 -0.67 27.79 -7.46
C LYS A 56 0.49 27.02 -6.87
N TRP A 57 0.94 26.00 -7.58
CA TRP A 57 2.08 25.17 -7.21
C TRP A 57 2.96 24.88 -8.43
N LEU A 58 4.16 24.33 -8.21
CA LEU A 58 5.26 24.28 -9.20
C LEU A 58 5.78 25.66 -9.63
N GLY A 59 6.51 25.73 -10.76
CA GLY A 59 7.15 26.95 -11.24
C GLY A 59 8.41 27.34 -10.47
N LYS A 60 8.99 26.41 -9.69
CA LYS A 60 10.23 26.62 -8.93
C LYS A 60 11.23 25.53 -9.28
N ALA A 61 12.48 25.91 -9.53
CA ALA A 61 13.57 24.97 -9.75
C ALA A 61 13.87 24.18 -8.46
N THR A 62 14.13 22.88 -8.60
CA THR A 62 14.50 21.98 -7.51
C THR A 62 15.92 21.49 -7.75
N VAL A 63 16.77 21.57 -6.72
CA VAL A 63 18.17 21.14 -6.79
C VAL A 63 18.33 19.82 -6.06
N SER A 64 18.89 18.84 -6.76
CA SER A 64 19.10 17.47 -6.29
C SER A 64 20.60 17.13 -6.35
N PRO A 65 21.38 17.45 -5.30
CA PRO A 65 22.77 17.03 -5.21
C PRO A 65 22.89 15.52 -5.00
N ARG A 66 23.94 14.94 -5.56
CA ARG A 66 24.27 13.51 -5.48
C ARG A 66 25.77 13.32 -5.35
N PHE A 67 26.15 12.31 -4.61
CA PHE A 67 27.53 11.91 -4.43
C PHE A 67 27.61 10.39 -4.42
N GLY A 68 28.45 9.83 -5.26
CA GLY A 68 28.79 8.41 -5.26
C GLY A 68 30.26 8.20 -4.97
N PHE A 69 30.63 7.01 -4.51
CA PHE A 69 32.01 6.60 -4.39
C PHE A 69 32.17 5.10 -4.65
N ASN A 70 33.35 4.71 -5.13
CA ASN A 70 33.76 3.34 -5.33
C ASN A 70 35.24 3.18 -4.99
N TYR A 71 35.54 2.31 -4.02
CA TYR A 71 36.87 2.09 -3.49
C TYR A 71 37.27 0.62 -3.58
N ASP A 72 38.25 0.30 -4.41
CA ASP A 72 38.90 -1.01 -4.48
C ASP A 72 40.05 -1.06 -3.47
N VAL A 73 39.74 -1.49 -2.24
CA VAL A 73 40.65 -1.40 -1.08
C VAL A 73 42.00 -2.08 -1.33
N LYS A 74 42.00 -3.16 -2.12
CA LYS A 74 43.20 -3.97 -2.41
C LYS A 74 43.77 -3.73 -3.82
N GLY A 75 43.11 -2.95 -4.67
CA GLY A 75 43.50 -2.69 -6.06
C GLY A 75 43.39 -3.91 -6.99
N ASN A 76 42.68 -4.96 -6.58
CA ASN A 76 42.51 -6.21 -7.33
C ASN A 76 41.04 -6.68 -7.37
N GLN A 77 40.10 -5.80 -7.02
CA GLN A 77 38.65 -6.00 -6.99
C GLN A 77 38.18 -7.15 -6.07
N SER A 78 39.02 -7.61 -5.14
CA SER A 78 38.64 -8.64 -4.16
C SER A 78 37.94 -8.07 -2.94
N LEU A 79 38.14 -6.78 -2.65
CA LEU A 79 37.42 -6.05 -1.61
C LEU A 79 37.05 -4.66 -2.15
N VAL A 80 35.76 -4.47 -2.46
CA VAL A 80 35.24 -3.21 -2.97
C VAL A 80 34.23 -2.64 -1.98
N VAL A 81 34.44 -1.39 -1.56
CA VAL A 81 33.47 -0.61 -0.80
C VAL A 81 32.89 0.45 -1.73
N ARG A 82 31.57 0.44 -1.89
CA ARG A 82 30.87 1.38 -2.78
C ARG A 82 29.65 1.93 -2.10
N GLY A 83 29.25 3.14 -2.48
CA GLY A 83 28.09 3.77 -1.88
C GLY A 83 27.77 5.09 -2.51
N GLY A 84 26.77 5.74 -1.96
CA GLY A 84 26.39 7.07 -2.39
C GLY A 84 25.31 7.66 -1.51
N THR A 85 25.07 8.95 -1.72
CA THR A 85 24.03 9.71 -1.07
C THR A 85 23.49 10.75 -2.04
N GLY A 86 22.20 11.08 -1.95
CA GLY A 86 21.65 12.13 -2.79
C GLY A 86 20.17 12.38 -2.59
N ILE A 87 19.73 13.50 -3.15
CA ILE A 87 18.32 13.89 -3.21
C ILE A 87 17.73 13.43 -4.54
N PHE A 88 16.52 12.89 -4.48
CA PHE A 88 15.79 12.34 -5.61
C PHE A 88 14.35 12.85 -5.57
N THR A 89 14.01 13.73 -6.50
CA THR A 89 12.65 14.21 -6.73
C THR A 89 11.96 13.32 -7.76
N GLY A 90 10.82 12.76 -7.38
CA GLY A 90 9.93 11.99 -8.24
C GLY A 90 8.95 12.90 -8.98
N ARG A 91 8.08 12.27 -9.77
CA ARG A 91 6.95 12.93 -10.43
C ARG A 91 5.67 12.66 -9.67
N MET A 92 4.71 13.58 -9.73
CA MET A 92 3.36 13.31 -9.27
C MET A 92 2.60 12.50 -10.34
N PRO A 93 1.85 11.45 -9.96
CA PRO A 93 0.93 10.78 -10.88
C PRO A 93 -0.04 11.78 -11.53
N PHE A 94 -0.16 11.73 -12.86
CA PHE A 94 -1.08 12.63 -13.58
C PHE A 94 -2.55 12.44 -13.22
N ALA A 95 -2.93 11.29 -12.67
CA ALA A 95 -4.28 11.06 -12.17
C ALA A 95 -4.63 12.02 -11.01
N TRP A 96 -3.73 12.18 -10.04
CA TRP A 96 -3.91 13.10 -8.90
C TRP A 96 -4.07 14.53 -9.37
N LEU A 97 -3.27 14.90 -10.38
CA LEU A 97 -3.40 16.17 -11.07
C LEU A 97 -4.77 16.34 -11.70
N GLY A 98 -5.21 15.34 -12.47
CA GLY A 98 -6.50 15.37 -13.17
C GLY A 98 -7.66 15.72 -12.24
N TYR A 99 -7.71 15.13 -11.04
CA TYR A 99 -8.78 15.41 -10.08
C TYR A 99 -8.84 16.86 -9.62
N ALA A 100 -7.70 17.52 -9.41
CA ALA A 100 -7.68 18.95 -9.10
C ALA A 100 -8.20 19.83 -10.26
N TYR A 101 -8.11 19.38 -11.52
CA TYR A 101 -8.66 20.11 -12.69
C TYR A 101 -10.11 19.77 -13.00
N THR A 102 -10.57 18.56 -12.65
CA THR A 102 -11.95 18.14 -12.92
C THR A 102 -12.89 18.50 -11.77
N LEU A 103 -12.49 18.26 -10.52
CA LEU A 103 -13.28 18.51 -9.31
C LEU A 103 -12.97 19.90 -8.73
N THR A 104 -13.21 20.93 -9.52
CA THR A 104 -12.90 22.34 -9.17
C THR A 104 -14.09 23.07 -8.57
N GLY A 105 -15.21 22.37 -8.38
CA GLY A 105 -16.52 22.94 -8.04
C GLY A 105 -17.26 23.61 -9.21
N SER A 106 -16.58 24.00 -10.30
CA SER A 106 -17.20 24.70 -11.43
C SER A 106 -17.23 23.90 -12.73
N THR A 107 -16.29 22.96 -12.90
CA THR A 107 -16.14 22.17 -14.14
C THR A 107 -16.97 20.90 -14.12
N TYR A 108 -17.14 20.28 -12.94
CA TYR A 108 -17.81 19.00 -12.77
C TYR A 108 -18.93 19.11 -11.73
N GLY A 109 -20.12 18.68 -12.10
CA GLY A 109 -21.28 18.58 -11.22
C GLY A 109 -21.58 17.11 -10.91
N THR A 110 -21.86 16.80 -9.66
CA THR A 110 -22.33 15.48 -9.23
C THR A 110 -23.80 15.54 -8.89
N ILE A 111 -24.55 14.53 -9.32
CA ILE A 111 -25.90 14.30 -8.82
C ILE A 111 -25.91 12.96 -8.11
N ASP A 112 -26.18 12.98 -6.81
CA ASP A 112 -26.31 11.77 -5.98
C ASP A 112 -27.80 11.53 -5.68
N TYR A 113 -28.38 10.56 -6.39
CA TYR A 113 -29.74 10.09 -6.13
C TYR A 113 -29.69 8.94 -5.13
N ARG A 114 -30.18 9.20 -3.91
CA ARG A 114 -30.31 8.20 -2.85
C ARG A 114 -31.80 7.90 -2.63
N PRO A 115 -32.39 6.90 -3.31
CA PRO A 115 -33.78 6.55 -3.08
C PRO A 115 -33.97 6.13 -1.60
N SER A 116 -35.05 6.61 -0.97
CA SER A 116 -35.47 6.07 0.31
C SER A 116 -35.77 4.57 0.12
N TYR A 117 -35.14 3.71 0.94
CA TYR A 117 -35.40 2.29 0.90
C TYR A 117 -36.84 2.03 1.37
N SER A 118 -37.73 1.80 0.41
CA SER A 118 -39.15 1.47 0.57
C SER A 118 -39.36 0.01 0.15
N SER A 119 -40.37 -0.67 0.71
CA SER A 119 -40.78 -2.00 0.27
C SER A 119 -41.24 -2.04 -1.20
N THR A 120 -41.47 -0.87 -1.82
CA THR A 120 -41.70 -0.68 -3.25
C THR A 120 -40.54 0.11 -3.84
N LEU A 121 -39.57 -0.56 -4.48
CA LEU A 121 -38.46 0.10 -5.14
C LEU A 121 -38.98 0.85 -6.39
N THR A 122 -38.73 2.16 -6.46
CA THR A 122 -38.96 2.92 -7.69
C THR A 122 -37.87 2.55 -8.69
N SER A 123 -38.23 1.89 -9.80
CA SER A 123 -37.29 1.59 -10.87
C SER A 123 -36.89 2.88 -11.59
N VAL A 124 -35.60 3.21 -11.53
CA VAL A 124 -35.01 4.32 -12.28
C VAL A 124 -34.25 3.72 -13.46
N GLY A 125 -34.73 3.99 -14.68
CA GLY A 125 -34.04 3.57 -15.88
C GLY A 125 -32.65 4.21 -15.96
N LEU A 126 -31.62 3.41 -16.22
CA LEU A 126 -30.27 3.93 -16.43
C LEU A 126 -30.26 4.86 -17.65
N ALA A 127 -29.79 6.09 -17.49
CA ALA A 127 -29.55 6.98 -18.61
C ALA A 127 -28.35 6.44 -19.41
N ILE A 128 -28.63 5.68 -20.49
CA ILE A 128 -27.59 5.14 -21.38
C ILE A 128 -26.85 6.28 -22.09
N ASP A 129 -27.56 7.37 -22.38
CA ASP A 129 -27.00 8.62 -22.88
C ASP A 129 -26.68 9.56 -21.70
N PRO A 130 -25.38 9.84 -21.42
CA PRO A 130 -24.98 10.71 -20.33
C PRO A 130 -25.57 12.13 -20.42
N SER A 131 -25.88 12.62 -21.62
CA SER A 131 -26.47 13.95 -21.81
C SER A 131 -27.90 14.05 -21.25
N LYS A 132 -28.61 12.91 -21.18
CA LYS A 132 -29.98 12.80 -20.66
C LYS A 132 -30.03 12.49 -19.16
N LEU A 133 -28.88 12.37 -18.50
CA LEU A 133 -28.83 12.10 -17.06
C LEU A 133 -29.58 13.17 -16.26
N LYS A 134 -29.52 14.44 -16.69
CA LYS A 134 -30.26 15.55 -16.06
C LYS A 134 -31.77 15.34 -16.10
N ASP A 135 -32.31 14.82 -17.20
CA ASP A 135 -33.76 14.60 -17.36
C ASP A 135 -34.25 13.47 -16.45
N THR A 136 -33.47 12.38 -16.36
CA THR A 136 -33.72 11.28 -15.42
C THR A 136 -33.74 11.81 -13.99
N ILE A 137 -32.76 12.64 -13.60
CA ILE A 137 -32.74 13.23 -12.27
C ILE A 137 -33.93 14.14 -12.04
N ASN A 138 -34.25 15.06 -12.94
CA ASN A 138 -35.39 15.96 -12.78
C ASN A 138 -36.71 15.19 -12.57
N LYS A 139 -36.86 14.04 -13.25
CA LYS A 139 -38.03 13.19 -13.15
C LYS A 139 -38.13 12.43 -11.82
N TYR A 140 -37.02 11.86 -11.35
CA TYR A 140 -37.01 10.94 -10.20
C TYR A 140 -36.49 11.57 -8.89
N SER A 141 -35.84 12.72 -8.98
CA SER A 141 -35.28 13.47 -7.85
C SER A 141 -35.14 14.97 -8.18
N PRO A 142 -36.27 15.70 -8.31
CA PRO A 142 -36.26 17.14 -8.64
C PRO A 142 -35.56 18.00 -7.58
N SER A 143 -35.32 17.46 -6.38
CA SER A 143 -34.61 18.12 -5.27
C SER A 143 -33.15 17.65 -5.13
N ALA A 144 -32.52 17.16 -6.20
CA ALA A 144 -31.12 16.75 -6.19
C ALA A 144 -30.21 17.88 -5.62
N ALA A 145 -29.34 17.52 -4.68
CA ALA A 145 -28.50 18.48 -3.97
C ALA A 145 -27.55 19.21 -4.95
N SER A 146 -27.57 20.55 -4.93
CA SER A 146 -26.73 21.43 -5.75
C SER A 146 -25.30 21.62 -5.19
N THR A 147 -24.83 20.65 -4.41
CA THR A 147 -23.49 20.71 -3.81
C THR A 147 -22.43 20.19 -4.78
N ARG A 148 -21.17 20.61 -4.59
CA ARG A 148 -20.05 20.21 -5.45
C ARG A 148 -18.77 19.91 -4.68
N GLU A 149 -17.94 19.04 -5.22
CA GLU A 149 -16.64 18.72 -4.64
C GLU A 149 -15.59 19.71 -5.14
N VAL A 150 -14.67 20.11 -4.25
CA VAL A 150 -13.49 20.92 -4.58
C VAL A 150 -12.21 20.20 -4.14
N ASP A 151 -11.34 19.89 -5.10
CA ASP A 151 -10.04 19.29 -4.87
C ASP A 151 -8.97 20.38 -4.95
N LEU A 152 -8.33 20.64 -3.81
CA LEU A 152 -7.46 21.77 -3.56
C LEU A 152 -6.02 21.29 -3.35
N ILE A 153 -5.05 22.09 -3.81
CA ILE A 153 -3.63 21.80 -3.67
C ILE A 153 -2.98 22.94 -2.89
N ASP A 154 -2.17 22.57 -1.89
CA ASP A 154 -1.41 23.53 -1.10
C ASP A 154 -0.48 24.37 -2.00
N ASN A 155 -0.49 25.69 -1.79
CA ASN A 155 0.31 26.63 -2.59
C ASN A 155 1.83 26.36 -2.50
N ASN A 156 2.28 25.70 -1.43
CA ASN A 156 3.67 25.32 -1.20
C ASN A 156 3.95 23.86 -1.51
N PHE A 157 3.00 23.13 -2.11
CA PHE A 157 3.17 21.74 -2.47
C PHE A 157 4.43 21.51 -3.32
N LYS A 158 5.20 20.49 -2.92
CA LYS A 158 6.42 20.01 -3.55
C LYS A 158 6.20 18.60 -4.05
N LEU A 159 6.80 18.29 -5.20
CA LEU A 159 6.81 16.94 -5.73
C LEU A 159 7.48 15.98 -4.71
N PRO A 160 6.99 14.72 -4.62
CA PRO A 160 7.57 13.73 -3.72
C PRO A 160 9.08 13.65 -3.89
N THR A 161 9.81 13.85 -2.80
CA THR A 161 11.26 13.96 -2.78
C THR A 161 11.83 13.17 -1.62
N VAL A 162 12.89 12.41 -1.87
CA VAL A 162 13.55 11.60 -0.86
C VAL A 162 15.05 11.87 -0.82
N TRP A 163 15.61 11.76 0.37
CA TRP A 163 17.04 11.61 0.56
C TRP A 163 17.36 10.12 0.65
N ARG A 164 18.30 9.64 -0.15
CA ARG A 164 18.70 8.23 -0.16
C ARG A 164 20.20 8.10 0.00
N SER A 165 20.62 7.18 0.85
CA SER A 165 22.01 6.83 1.09
C SER A 165 22.18 5.32 1.08
N ASN A 166 23.26 4.83 0.50
CA ASN A 166 23.62 3.42 0.56
C ASN A 166 25.12 3.22 0.74
N VAL A 167 25.47 2.10 1.35
CA VAL A 167 26.84 1.59 1.44
C VAL A 167 26.82 0.09 1.27
N ALA A 168 27.75 -0.42 0.46
CA ALA A 168 27.89 -1.83 0.18
C ALA A 168 29.36 -2.25 0.22
N VAL A 169 29.58 -3.48 0.67
CA VAL A 169 30.88 -4.14 0.69
C VAL A 169 30.76 -5.43 -0.12
N ASP A 170 31.54 -5.53 -1.18
CA ASP A 170 31.68 -6.72 -2.02
C ASP A 170 33.03 -7.40 -1.73
N ILE A 171 32.99 -8.66 -1.29
CA ILE A 171 34.17 -9.46 -0.92
C ILE A 171 34.22 -10.69 -1.81
N LYS A 172 35.26 -10.80 -2.65
CA LYS A 172 35.55 -12.01 -3.42
C LYS A 172 36.60 -12.84 -2.68
N PHE A 173 36.33 -14.14 -2.50
CA PHE A 173 37.22 -15.04 -1.80
C PHE A 173 37.14 -16.47 -2.36
N GLY A 174 38.16 -17.28 -2.07
CA GLY A 174 38.27 -18.63 -2.57
C GLY A 174 38.14 -18.73 -4.10
N LYS A 175 37.75 -19.91 -4.59
CA LYS A 175 37.56 -20.16 -6.04
C LYS A 175 36.14 -19.81 -6.47
N GLY A 176 35.87 -18.50 -6.66
CA GLY A 176 34.64 -17.99 -7.28
C GLY A 176 33.49 -17.63 -6.34
N TYR A 177 33.75 -17.45 -5.04
CA TYR A 177 32.74 -16.95 -4.09
C TYR A 177 32.74 -15.43 -4.03
N LYS A 178 31.55 -14.86 -3.84
CA LYS A 178 31.34 -13.45 -3.55
C LYS A 178 30.32 -13.28 -2.43
N LEU A 179 30.71 -12.58 -1.37
CA LEU A 179 29.83 -12.06 -0.32
C LEU A 179 29.55 -10.58 -0.61
N THR A 180 28.28 -10.18 -0.57
CA THR A 180 27.83 -8.80 -0.68
C THR A 180 27.07 -8.44 0.58
N LEU A 181 27.47 -7.37 1.26
CA LEU A 181 26.71 -6.73 2.33
C LEU A 181 26.26 -5.36 1.82
N ASP A 182 24.97 -5.05 1.86
CA ASP A 182 24.42 -3.78 1.37
C ASP A 182 23.45 -3.20 2.40
N ALA A 183 23.62 -1.92 2.72
CA ALA A 183 22.73 -1.15 3.56
C ALA A 183 22.22 0.05 2.78
N LEU A 184 20.89 0.17 2.70
CA LEU A 184 20.19 1.24 2.01
C LEU A 184 19.25 1.93 3.00
N TYR A 185 19.32 3.26 3.09
CA TYR A 185 18.40 4.09 3.85
C TYR A 185 17.79 5.16 2.93
N THR A 186 16.50 5.42 3.08
CA THR A 186 15.76 6.46 2.37
C THR A 186 14.92 7.22 3.37
N LYS A 187 15.09 8.54 3.45
CA LYS A 187 14.27 9.44 4.27
C LYS A 187 13.36 10.26 3.37
N THR A 188 12.10 10.38 3.75
CA THR A 188 11.17 11.33 3.12
C THR A 188 11.64 12.76 3.38
N VAL A 189 11.79 13.56 2.31
CA VAL A 189 11.96 15.01 2.39
C VAL A 189 10.60 15.69 2.19
N TYR A 190 9.88 15.26 1.16
CA TYR A 190 8.48 15.62 0.91
C TYR A 190 7.74 14.37 0.42
N ASP A 191 6.60 14.05 1.01
CA ASP A 191 5.65 13.05 0.51
C ASP A 191 4.24 13.64 0.57
N VAL A 192 3.25 12.93 0.03
CA VAL A 192 1.87 13.41 -0.04
C VAL A 192 1.10 13.20 1.26
N LYS A 193 0.20 14.14 1.54
CA LYS A 193 -0.79 14.08 2.61
C LYS A 193 -2.13 14.55 2.04
N PHE A 194 -3.20 13.79 2.31
CA PHE A 194 -4.56 14.08 1.87
C PHE A 194 -5.44 14.31 3.09
N GLN A 195 -6.30 15.33 3.05
CA GLN A 195 -7.18 15.76 4.15
C GLN A 195 -8.56 16.14 3.61
N GLN A 196 -9.60 16.11 4.44
CA GLN A 196 -10.94 16.61 4.12
C GLN A 196 -11.20 17.91 4.89
N ILE A 197 -10.76 19.02 4.30
CA ILE A 197 -10.72 20.31 5.00
C ILE A 197 -12.07 21.03 5.07
N ASN A 198 -13.10 20.55 4.35
CA ASN A 198 -14.44 21.04 4.59
C ASN A 198 -14.99 20.55 5.94
N LEU A 199 -14.40 19.53 6.57
CA LEU A 199 -14.87 19.00 7.86
C LEU A 199 -14.72 20.04 8.97
N ARG A 200 -15.83 20.44 9.60
CA ARG A 200 -15.74 21.39 10.72
C ARG A 200 -15.02 20.75 11.91
N ASP A 201 -13.87 21.29 12.32
CA ASP A 201 -13.02 20.75 13.40
C ASP A 201 -13.57 21.03 14.82
N SER A 202 -14.80 20.62 15.08
CA SER A 202 -15.45 20.69 16.38
C SER A 202 -15.65 19.27 16.86
N SER A 203 -14.74 18.72 17.66
CA SER A 203 -14.78 17.31 18.04
C SER A 203 -14.86 17.07 19.56
N THR A 204 -15.32 15.88 19.92
CA THR A 204 -15.26 15.27 21.25
C THR A 204 -14.66 13.86 21.12
N PHE A 205 -14.43 13.18 22.24
CA PHE A 205 -13.83 11.84 22.28
C PHE A 205 -14.67 10.90 23.13
N TYR A 206 -14.56 9.60 22.84
CA TYR A 206 -15.15 8.58 23.70
C TYR A 206 -14.45 8.53 25.06
N PRO A 207 -15.19 8.33 26.16
CA PRO A 207 -14.62 8.22 27.51
C PRO A 207 -13.81 6.93 27.71
N SER A 208 -14.13 5.88 26.95
CA SER A 208 -13.49 4.57 26.95
C SER A 208 -13.56 3.96 25.55
N GLY A 209 -12.72 2.95 25.28
CA GLY A 209 -12.62 2.34 23.96
C GLY A 209 -11.82 3.22 22.98
N PRO A 210 -12.39 3.70 21.87
CA PRO A 210 -11.70 4.54 20.90
C PRO A 210 -11.53 5.99 21.39
N THR A 211 -10.76 6.18 22.46
CA THR A 211 -10.57 7.47 23.15
C THR A 211 -9.72 8.50 22.39
N GLN A 212 -9.01 8.10 21.33
CA GLN A 212 -8.12 8.96 20.55
C GLN A 212 -8.64 9.27 19.16
N THR A 213 -9.75 8.66 18.73
CA THR A 213 -10.37 8.92 17.44
C THR A 213 -11.35 10.08 17.62
N PRO A 214 -11.14 11.24 16.97
CA PRO A 214 -12.04 12.37 17.10
C PRO A 214 -13.44 12.00 16.60
N TRP A 215 -14.45 12.29 17.42
CA TRP A 215 -15.85 12.29 17.03
C TRP A 215 -16.28 13.72 16.77
N TYR A 216 -16.53 14.06 15.51
CA TYR A 216 -16.89 15.43 15.15
C TYR A 216 -18.36 15.70 15.51
N LEU A 217 -18.67 16.91 16.01
CA LEU A 217 -19.96 17.35 16.57
C LEU A 217 -20.84 18.04 15.51
N GLY A 218 -22.17 17.93 15.66
CA GLY A 218 -23.18 18.64 14.85
C GLY A 218 -23.74 17.86 13.65
N SER A 219 -24.93 18.25 13.17
CA SER A 219 -25.49 17.86 11.87
C SER A 219 -24.94 18.83 10.82
N ASN A 220 -24.47 18.33 9.66
CA ASN A 220 -23.78 19.10 8.61
C ASN A 220 -22.41 19.67 9.02
N GLN A 221 -21.43 18.78 9.19
CA GLN A 221 -20.08 19.08 9.68
C GLN A 221 -19.21 19.74 8.62
N LYS A 222 -19.66 20.88 8.12
CA LYS A 222 -19.03 21.55 6.99
C LYS A 222 -18.70 23.00 7.31
N ASN A 223 -17.50 23.43 6.95
CA ASN A 223 -17.13 24.85 6.93
C ASN A 223 -17.96 25.60 5.88
N ASN A 224 -18.23 24.96 4.73
CA ASN A 224 -19.12 25.47 3.69
C ASN A 224 -20.09 24.39 3.21
N THR A 225 -21.39 24.63 3.40
CA THR A 225 -22.45 23.67 3.05
C THR A 225 -22.68 23.52 1.55
N VAL A 226 -22.21 24.48 0.74
CA VAL A 226 -22.26 24.40 -0.73
C VAL A 226 -21.28 23.35 -1.26
N PHE A 227 -20.17 23.13 -0.55
CA PHE A 227 -19.24 22.07 -0.90
C PHE A 227 -19.76 20.73 -0.38
N SER A 228 -19.91 19.74 -1.27
CA SER A 228 -20.17 18.35 -0.85
C SER A 228 -19.00 17.85 -0.02
N ASN A 229 -17.77 18.20 -0.43
CA ASN A 229 -16.48 17.87 0.14
C ASN A 229 -15.44 18.90 -0.32
N ALA A 230 -14.39 19.14 0.46
CA ALA A 230 -13.19 19.83 0.02
C ALA A 230 -11.95 18.99 0.37
N TYR A 231 -11.41 18.23 -0.59
CA TYR A 231 -10.21 17.44 -0.33
C TYR A 231 -8.96 18.26 -0.62
N PHE A 232 -7.94 18.10 0.22
CA PHE A 232 -6.73 18.92 0.19
C PHE A 232 -5.47 18.08 0.08
N LEU A 233 -4.69 18.31 -0.97
CA LEU A 233 -3.38 17.73 -1.18
C LEU A 233 -2.29 18.68 -0.67
N SER A 234 -1.53 18.21 0.32
CA SER A 234 -0.38 18.91 0.87
C SER A 234 0.81 17.95 1.04
N ASN A 235 1.90 18.42 1.66
CA ASN A 235 3.04 17.57 1.96
C ASN A 235 3.13 17.15 3.43
N THR A 236 3.75 16.01 3.66
CA THR A 236 4.40 15.64 4.91
C THR A 236 5.91 15.49 4.72
N LYS A 237 6.66 15.61 5.81
CA LYS A 237 8.10 15.25 5.87
C LYS A 237 8.35 13.94 6.60
N GLU A 238 7.29 13.28 7.08
CA GLU A 238 7.39 12.01 7.79
C GLU A 238 7.48 10.84 6.80
N GLY A 239 8.18 9.79 7.21
CA GLY A 239 8.44 8.64 6.33
C GLY A 239 9.92 8.32 6.21
N TYR A 240 10.20 7.03 6.19
CA TYR A 240 11.53 6.49 5.96
C TYR A 240 11.44 5.03 5.54
N ARG A 241 12.49 4.54 4.87
CA ARG A 241 12.65 3.15 4.48
C ARG A 241 14.09 2.73 4.65
N TYR A 242 14.33 1.49 5.06
CA TYR A 242 15.66 0.90 4.99
C TYR A 242 15.62 -0.55 4.53
N ASN A 243 16.71 -1.00 3.92
CA ASN A 243 16.95 -2.40 3.56
C ASN A 243 18.39 -2.75 3.93
N LEU A 244 18.56 -3.88 4.63
CA LEU A 244 19.85 -4.47 4.96
C LEU A 244 19.90 -5.84 4.28
N THR A 245 20.82 -6.01 3.34
CA THR A 245 20.95 -7.22 2.53
C THR A 245 22.29 -7.88 2.76
N ALA A 246 22.27 -9.18 2.99
CA ALA A 246 23.45 -10.04 2.88
C ALA A 246 23.20 -11.06 1.78
N GLN A 247 24.14 -11.17 0.83
CA GLN A 247 24.08 -12.13 -0.26
C GLN A 247 25.38 -12.90 -0.38
N ILE A 248 25.30 -14.21 -0.45
CA ILE A 248 26.40 -15.07 -0.89
C ILE A 248 26.08 -15.60 -2.29
N SER A 249 27.09 -15.59 -3.16
CA SER A 249 26.98 -16.15 -4.50
C SER A 249 28.25 -16.89 -4.88
N LYS A 250 28.09 -17.88 -5.77
CA LYS A 250 29.19 -18.60 -6.40
C LYS A 250 28.91 -18.69 -7.89
N ALA A 251 29.85 -18.20 -8.68
CA ALA A 251 29.94 -18.56 -10.09
C ALA A 251 30.77 -19.84 -10.19
N GLY A 252 30.15 -20.92 -10.66
CA GLY A 252 30.81 -22.22 -10.78
C GLY A 252 31.77 -22.23 -11.95
N ASN A 253 32.97 -22.77 -11.72
CA ASN A 253 33.87 -23.12 -12.81
C ASN A 253 33.33 -24.37 -13.53
N LYS A 254 33.66 -24.51 -14.82
CA LYS A 254 33.39 -25.74 -15.56
C LYS A 254 34.21 -26.88 -14.95
N THR A 255 33.53 -27.85 -14.37
CA THR A 255 34.13 -29.11 -13.91
C THR A 255 33.97 -30.13 -15.02
N LYS A 256 35.08 -30.65 -15.52
CA LYS A 256 35.09 -31.73 -16.52
C LYS A 256 34.73 -33.05 -15.83
N PHE A 257 33.86 -33.82 -16.44
CA PHE A 257 33.58 -35.20 -16.05
C PHE A 257 33.62 -36.08 -17.30
N GLY A 258 34.48 -37.10 -17.33
CA GLY A 258 34.75 -37.86 -18.55
C GLY A 258 35.42 -37.05 -19.66
N SER A 259 35.50 -37.61 -20.87
CA SER A 259 36.32 -37.03 -21.96
C SER A 259 35.74 -35.74 -22.55
N ASN A 260 34.40 -35.62 -22.63
CA ASN A 260 33.70 -34.54 -23.34
C ASN A 260 32.54 -33.90 -22.56
N HIS A 261 32.36 -34.19 -21.26
CA HIS A 261 31.26 -33.62 -20.46
C HIS A 261 31.76 -32.54 -19.50
N PHE A 262 30.98 -31.47 -19.36
CA PHE A 262 31.25 -30.38 -18.43
C PHE A 262 30.01 -30.02 -17.64
N ILE A 263 30.18 -29.75 -16.35
CA ILE A 263 29.13 -29.23 -15.48
C ILE A 263 29.58 -27.90 -14.89
N ALA A 264 28.72 -26.88 -14.93
CA ALA A 264 28.91 -25.62 -14.25
C ALA A 264 27.71 -25.32 -13.35
N LEU A 265 27.98 -25.04 -12.07
CA LEU A 265 26.97 -24.77 -11.06
C LEU A 265 27.09 -23.33 -10.56
N ASN A 266 26.08 -22.51 -10.83
CA ASN A 266 25.96 -21.16 -10.30
C ASN A 266 24.89 -21.13 -9.22
N TYR A 267 25.13 -20.44 -8.11
CA TYR A 267 24.08 -20.19 -7.12
C TYR A 267 24.24 -18.85 -6.45
N SER A 268 23.12 -18.33 -5.95
CA SER A 268 23.09 -17.18 -5.07
C SER A 268 21.97 -17.33 -4.04
N VAL A 269 22.21 -16.83 -2.84
CA VAL A 269 21.19 -16.69 -1.80
C VAL A 269 21.37 -15.32 -1.16
N ALA A 270 20.30 -14.55 -1.12
CA ALA A 270 20.24 -13.25 -0.47
C ALA A 270 19.15 -13.23 0.60
N TYR A 271 19.46 -12.64 1.74
CA TYR A 271 18.49 -12.26 2.75
C TYR A 271 18.47 -10.74 2.88
N THR A 272 17.28 -10.16 2.78
CA THR A 272 17.03 -8.73 2.99
C THR A 272 16.08 -8.55 4.17
N TYR A 273 16.51 -7.77 5.17
CA TYR A 273 15.63 -7.24 6.20
C TYR A 273 15.33 -5.77 5.90
N GLY A 274 14.05 -5.40 5.88
CA GLY A 274 13.64 -4.04 5.56
C GLY A 274 12.52 -3.51 6.45
N ARG A 275 12.39 -2.19 6.49
CA ARG A 275 11.21 -1.53 7.06
C ARG A 275 10.85 -0.34 6.19
N SER A 276 9.57 -0.18 5.90
CA SER A 276 9.03 0.99 5.20
C SER A 276 7.92 1.63 6.01
N LYS A 277 8.02 2.94 6.26
CA LYS A 277 6.97 3.74 6.89
C LYS A 277 6.62 4.98 6.07
N ASP A 278 5.34 5.32 6.04
CA ASP A 278 4.76 6.48 5.36
C ASP A 278 3.59 7.07 6.17
N VAL A 279 3.03 8.20 5.73
CA VAL A 279 1.80 8.79 6.31
C VAL A 279 0.59 8.49 5.43
N SER A 280 0.79 8.49 4.11
CA SER A 280 -0.18 8.05 3.11
C SER A 280 0.52 7.13 2.11
N ASN A 281 -0.13 6.04 1.70
CA ASN A 281 0.47 5.07 0.79
C ASN A 281 0.29 5.43 -0.69
N GLY A 282 -0.55 6.41 -1.03
CA GLY A 282 -0.67 6.95 -2.39
C GLY A 282 -1.10 5.91 -3.44
N ILE A 283 -1.84 4.88 -3.07
CA ILE A 283 -2.23 3.81 -4.01
C ILE A 283 -3.58 4.06 -4.70
N ARG A 284 -4.24 5.19 -4.39
CA ARG A 284 -5.53 5.58 -4.96
C ARG A 284 -5.38 6.77 -5.89
N ASN A 285 -6.40 7.02 -6.72
CA ASN A 285 -6.33 8.04 -7.77
C ASN A 285 -6.93 9.39 -7.34
N SER A 286 -8.11 9.43 -6.69
CA SER A 286 -8.71 10.69 -6.25
C SER A 286 -8.19 11.13 -4.89
N PHE A 287 -8.29 12.42 -4.58
CA PHE A 287 -7.92 12.92 -3.24
C PHE A 287 -8.85 12.32 -2.18
N GLN A 288 -10.15 12.26 -2.48
CA GLN A 288 -11.15 11.52 -1.71
C GLN A 288 -10.67 10.12 -1.32
N SER A 289 -10.38 9.27 -2.30
CA SER A 289 -10.07 7.86 -2.03
C SER A 289 -8.76 7.68 -1.28
N ASN A 290 -7.76 8.55 -1.50
CA ASN A 290 -6.54 8.55 -0.69
C ASN A 290 -6.79 8.96 0.77
N TYR A 291 -7.76 9.84 1.04
CA TYR A 291 -8.18 10.19 2.39
C TYR A 291 -9.02 9.08 3.04
N GLU A 292 -10.11 8.68 2.38
CA GLU A 292 -11.13 7.80 2.95
C GLU A 292 -10.59 6.40 3.30
N VAL A 293 -9.70 5.86 2.47
CA VAL A 293 -9.16 4.49 2.65
C VAL A 293 -7.69 4.48 3.09
N ASN A 294 -7.23 5.52 3.78
CA ASN A 294 -5.96 5.51 4.48
C ASN A 294 -6.19 5.16 5.96
N PRO A 295 -5.79 3.97 6.43
CA PRO A 295 -6.08 3.58 7.81
C PRO A 295 -5.38 4.48 8.83
N ALA A 296 -6.15 5.08 9.74
CA ALA A 296 -5.62 5.95 10.77
C ALA A 296 -6.53 5.99 12.01
N VAL A 297 -5.96 6.35 13.15
CA VAL A 297 -6.74 6.65 14.38
C VAL A 297 -7.44 8.00 14.23
N ASN A 298 -6.76 8.98 13.64
CA ASN A 298 -7.32 10.25 13.19
C ASN A 298 -7.07 10.39 11.69
N ALA A 299 -8.12 10.36 10.88
CA ALA A 299 -8.01 10.41 9.42
C ALA A 299 -7.46 11.74 8.89
N GLU A 300 -7.80 12.86 9.54
CA GLU A 300 -7.31 14.19 9.16
C GLU A 300 -5.84 14.45 9.52
N ASN A 301 -5.32 13.67 10.47
CA ASN A 301 -3.93 13.73 10.92
C ASN A 301 -3.35 12.32 11.05
N ALA A 302 -3.28 11.61 9.91
CA ALA A 302 -2.73 10.27 9.85
C ALA A 302 -1.29 10.24 10.36
N GLN A 303 -1.00 9.30 11.25
CA GLN A 303 0.32 9.16 11.88
C GLN A 303 1.26 8.31 11.03
N LEU A 304 2.56 8.47 11.23
CA LEU A 304 3.58 7.62 10.61
C LEU A 304 3.39 6.14 10.97
N ALA A 305 3.09 5.31 9.97
CA ALA A 305 2.83 3.89 10.17
C ALA A 305 3.50 3.02 9.10
N SER A 306 3.38 1.70 9.22
CA SER A 306 3.96 0.77 8.26
C SER A 306 3.30 0.96 6.88
N SER A 307 4.12 0.89 5.83
CA SER A 307 3.68 1.00 4.44
C SER A 307 3.00 -0.29 3.98
N ASN A 308 2.13 -0.22 2.97
CA ASN A 308 1.61 -1.41 2.29
C ASN A 308 2.71 -2.22 1.61
N PHE A 309 3.82 -1.56 1.27
CA PHE A 309 4.96 -2.14 0.57
C PHE A 309 6.09 -2.52 1.53
N ASP A 310 5.78 -2.71 2.81
CA ASP A 310 6.75 -3.09 3.82
C ASP A 310 7.18 -4.56 3.65
N LEU A 311 8.38 -4.77 3.09
CA LEU A 311 8.89 -6.09 2.75
C LEU A 311 9.20 -6.97 3.98
N ARG A 312 9.60 -6.34 5.10
CA ARG A 312 10.08 -6.96 6.35
C ARG A 312 11.21 -7.96 6.20
N HIS A 313 10.92 -9.15 5.72
CA HIS A 313 11.90 -10.21 5.50
C HIS A 313 11.72 -10.78 4.10
N ARG A 314 12.81 -10.88 3.34
CA ARG A 314 12.83 -11.55 2.03
C ARG A 314 14.08 -12.39 1.88
N ILE A 315 13.90 -13.62 1.43
CA ILE A 315 14.94 -14.54 1.00
C ILE A 315 14.73 -14.78 -0.48
N VAL A 316 15.77 -14.57 -1.29
CA VAL A 316 15.77 -14.93 -2.71
C VAL A 316 16.97 -15.82 -2.97
N GLY A 317 16.70 -16.98 -3.57
CA GLY A 317 17.71 -17.94 -3.97
C GLY A 317 17.63 -18.22 -5.47
N SER A 318 18.78 -18.49 -6.09
CA SER A 318 18.84 -18.98 -7.47
C SER A 318 19.84 -20.12 -7.56
N LEU A 319 19.49 -21.17 -8.29
CA LEU A 319 20.39 -22.28 -8.61
C LEU A 319 20.37 -22.48 -10.13
N GLY A 320 21.54 -22.56 -10.76
CA GLY A 320 21.67 -22.79 -12.19
C GLY A 320 22.71 -23.86 -12.46
N LEU A 321 22.30 -24.96 -13.06
CA LEU A 321 23.13 -26.05 -13.52
C LEU A 321 23.19 -26.02 -15.05
N ASN A 322 24.40 -25.99 -15.60
CA ASN A 322 24.63 -26.19 -17.03
C ASN A 322 25.46 -27.44 -17.22
N ALA A 323 24.89 -28.45 -17.89
CA ALA A 323 25.53 -29.68 -18.26
C ALA A 323 25.74 -29.72 -19.77
N GLN A 324 26.99 -29.62 -20.21
CA GLN A 324 27.38 -29.84 -21.59
C GLN A 324 27.74 -31.31 -21.74
N TRP A 325 26.95 -32.07 -22.52
CA TRP A 325 27.19 -33.49 -22.74
C TRP A 325 28.18 -33.72 -23.88
N ASN A 326 28.16 -32.89 -24.91
CA ASN A 326 29.13 -32.92 -26.00
C ASN A 326 29.08 -31.56 -26.74
N LYS A 327 29.61 -31.48 -27.97
CA LYS A 327 29.57 -30.24 -28.76
C LYS A 327 28.16 -29.85 -29.23
N THR A 328 27.23 -30.80 -29.27
CA THR A 328 25.88 -30.64 -29.83
C THR A 328 24.78 -30.63 -28.77
N ASN A 329 24.99 -31.20 -27.58
CA ASN A 329 23.94 -31.41 -26.58
C ASN A 329 24.24 -30.65 -25.28
N ASN A 330 23.36 -29.73 -24.89
CA ASN A 330 23.44 -28.98 -23.64
C ASN A 330 22.14 -29.07 -22.86
N THR A 331 22.22 -29.37 -21.57
CA THR A 331 21.10 -29.24 -20.63
C THR A 331 21.34 -28.06 -19.69
N THR A 332 20.32 -27.22 -19.49
CA THR A 332 20.31 -26.18 -18.46
C THR A 332 19.14 -26.43 -17.53
N LEU A 333 19.40 -26.46 -16.22
CA LEU A 333 18.38 -26.53 -15.17
C LEU A 333 18.52 -25.32 -14.26
N GLY A 334 17.45 -24.55 -14.11
CA GLY A 334 17.38 -23.36 -13.28
C GLY A 334 16.30 -23.49 -12.21
N PHE A 335 16.58 -22.98 -11.02
CA PHE A 335 15.60 -22.78 -9.97
C PHE A 335 15.67 -21.35 -9.44
N VAL A 336 14.51 -20.78 -9.13
CA VAL A 336 14.38 -19.51 -8.41
C VAL A 336 13.48 -19.74 -7.20
N PHE A 337 14.03 -19.50 -6.01
CA PHE A 337 13.32 -19.59 -4.75
C PHE A 337 13.04 -18.19 -4.23
N SER A 338 11.81 -17.94 -3.76
CA SER A 338 11.44 -16.70 -3.09
C SER A 338 10.65 -17.03 -1.84
N LYS A 339 11.11 -16.53 -0.69
CA LYS A 339 10.37 -16.59 0.57
C LYS A 339 10.31 -15.21 1.19
N GLN A 340 9.11 -14.70 1.42
CA GLN A 340 8.93 -13.35 1.95
C GLN A 340 7.88 -13.33 3.06
N SER A 341 7.97 -12.29 3.89
CA SER A 341 6.91 -11.96 4.83
C SER A 341 5.58 -11.84 4.10
N GLY A 342 4.50 -12.23 4.77
CA GLY A 342 3.16 -12.09 4.22
C GLY A 342 2.79 -10.62 4.01
N SER A 343 1.76 -10.39 3.21
CA SER A 343 1.28 -9.05 2.92
C SER A 343 0.77 -8.38 4.20
N PRO A 344 1.17 -7.12 4.48
CA PRO A 344 0.64 -6.41 5.62
C PRO A 344 -0.83 -6.04 5.42
N PHE A 345 -1.58 -5.93 6.52
CA PHE A 345 -2.96 -5.47 6.52
C PHE A 345 -3.34 -4.79 7.85
N SER A 346 -4.48 -4.10 7.86
CA SER A 346 -4.96 -3.32 9.00
C SER A 346 -6.32 -3.79 9.50
N TYR A 347 -6.52 -3.78 10.82
CA TYR A 347 -7.83 -4.00 11.43
C TYR A 347 -8.53 -2.65 11.64
N ILE A 348 -9.70 -2.48 11.06
CA ILE A 348 -10.48 -1.24 11.09
C ILE A 348 -11.88 -1.49 11.63
N TYR A 349 -12.53 -0.41 12.06
CA TYR A 349 -13.97 -0.41 12.26
C TYR A 349 -14.69 -0.52 10.92
N ASN A 350 -15.82 -1.23 10.90
CA ASN A 350 -16.70 -1.24 9.75
C ASN A 350 -17.29 0.17 9.52
N PRO A 351 -17.18 0.75 8.31
CA PRO A 351 -17.53 2.14 8.07
C PRO A 351 -19.02 2.40 7.84
N SER A 352 -19.87 1.37 7.75
CA SER A 352 -21.28 1.47 7.33
C SER A 352 -22.14 2.47 8.11
N VAL A 353 -21.79 2.78 9.36
CA VAL A 353 -22.54 3.70 10.21
C VAL A 353 -21.85 5.06 10.41
N ASN A 354 -20.70 5.30 9.75
CA ASN A 354 -19.89 6.52 9.87
C ASN A 354 -19.78 7.04 11.32
N ALA A 355 -19.40 6.14 12.24
CA ALA A 355 -19.54 6.37 13.67
C ALA A 355 -18.82 7.64 14.17
N PHE A 356 -17.71 8.01 13.53
CA PHE A 356 -16.87 9.16 13.90
C PHE A 356 -17.19 10.44 13.13
N ARG A 357 -18.09 10.37 12.12
CA ARG A 357 -18.52 11.49 11.28
C ARG A 357 -17.41 12.22 10.51
N ASN A 358 -16.25 11.59 10.36
CA ASN A 358 -15.08 12.16 9.69
C ASN A 358 -14.98 11.83 8.19
N GLY A 359 -15.92 11.05 7.64
CA GLY A 359 -15.90 10.63 6.24
C GLY A 359 -14.86 9.54 5.91
N SER A 360 -14.07 9.08 6.88
CA SER A 360 -13.11 8.00 6.65
C SER A 360 -13.78 6.63 6.66
N ASN A 361 -13.37 5.80 5.70
CA ASN A 361 -13.78 4.41 5.55
C ASN A 361 -12.76 3.41 6.15
N ALA A 362 -11.74 3.90 6.85
CA ALA A 362 -10.62 3.10 7.34
C ALA A 362 -10.15 3.47 8.76
N ASN A 363 -11.06 3.92 9.63
CA ASN A 363 -10.71 4.20 11.03
C ASN A 363 -10.15 2.95 11.74
N LEU A 364 -8.91 3.03 12.26
CA LEU A 364 -8.25 1.92 12.94
C LEU A 364 -9.03 1.50 14.19
N ALA A 365 -9.19 0.19 14.37
CA ALA A 365 -9.98 -0.33 15.48
C ALA A 365 -9.21 -0.24 16.80
N PHE A 366 -9.85 0.25 17.87
CA PHE A 366 -9.40 -0.01 19.23
C PHE A 366 -9.75 -1.47 19.58
N ILE A 367 -8.78 -2.21 20.13
CA ILE A 367 -8.96 -3.60 20.55
C ILE A 367 -9.15 -3.59 22.06
N PRO A 368 -10.36 -3.84 22.60
CA PRO A 368 -10.59 -3.87 24.04
C PRO A 368 -9.71 -4.92 24.73
N ALA A 369 -9.24 -4.61 25.95
CA ALA A 369 -8.42 -5.55 26.72
C ALA A 369 -9.23 -6.78 27.16
N THR A 370 -10.48 -6.53 27.54
CA THR A 370 -11.49 -7.52 27.89
C THR A 370 -12.85 -7.02 27.37
N THR A 371 -13.70 -7.92 26.92
CA THR A 371 -15.09 -7.62 26.59
C THR A 371 -16.06 -8.51 27.35
N SER A 372 -17.28 -8.04 27.53
CA SER A 372 -18.41 -8.74 28.10
C SER A 372 -19.64 -8.60 27.19
N ALA A 373 -20.74 -9.31 27.53
CA ALA A 373 -21.97 -9.23 26.76
C ALA A 373 -22.55 -7.81 26.66
N THR A 374 -22.26 -6.90 27.60
CA THR A 374 -22.76 -5.52 27.54
C THR A 374 -22.09 -4.67 26.47
N ASP A 375 -20.92 -5.10 25.98
CA ASP A 375 -20.18 -4.40 24.94
C ASP A 375 -20.70 -4.73 23.53
N PHE A 376 -21.60 -5.72 23.41
CA PHE A 376 -22.14 -6.19 22.14
C PHE A 376 -23.66 -6.08 22.08
N ARG A 377 -24.19 -6.08 20.84
CA ARG A 377 -25.64 -6.15 20.57
C ARG A 377 -25.97 -7.35 19.73
N ASP A 378 -27.09 -7.99 20.05
CA ASP A 378 -27.67 -9.05 19.24
C ASP A 378 -27.90 -8.56 17.81
N TYR A 379 -27.54 -9.39 16.84
CA TYR A 379 -27.89 -9.16 15.43
C TYR A 379 -28.04 -10.48 14.69
N THR A 380 -28.66 -10.44 13.51
CA THR A 380 -28.80 -11.62 12.65
C THR A 380 -27.55 -11.78 11.78
N LEU A 381 -26.85 -12.91 11.92
CA LEU A 381 -25.73 -13.32 11.07
C LEU A 381 -26.15 -14.57 10.29
N ASN A 382 -26.09 -14.52 8.96
CA ASN A 382 -26.45 -15.64 8.06
C ASN A 382 -27.83 -16.26 8.36
N GLY A 383 -28.82 -15.43 8.69
CA GLY A 383 -30.19 -15.88 9.00
C GLY A 383 -30.39 -16.43 10.42
N SER A 384 -29.36 -16.47 11.26
CA SER A 384 -29.46 -16.90 12.66
C SER A 384 -29.15 -15.77 13.64
N LEU A 385 -29.77 -15.81 14.82
CA LEU A 385 -29.49 -14.86 15.90
C LEU A 385 -28.07 -15.08 16.44
N TYR A 386 -27.24 -14.04 16.35
CA TYR A 386 -25.91 -14.01 16.94
C TYR A 386 -25.93 -13.13 18.18
N THR A 387 -26.03 -13.77 19.35
CA THR A 387 -26.24 -13.08 20.62
C THR A 387 -25.00 -12.31 21.07
N ALA A 388 -25.19 -11.27 21.88
CA ALA A 388 -24.13 -10.45 22.44
C ALA A 388 -23.15 -11.27 23.29
N SER A 389 -23.65 -12.26 24.03
CA SER A 389 -22.80 -13.19 24.79
C SER A 389 -21.94 -14.05 23.87
N GLN A 390 -22.50 -14.58 22.79
CA GLN A 390 -21.72 -15.39 21.84
C GLN A 390 -20.66 -14.52 21.14
N GLN A 391 -21.02 -13.31 20.71
CA GLN A 391 -20.09 -12.35 20.13
C GLN A 391 -18.92 -12.02 21.05
N SER A 392 -19.17 -11.79 22.34
CA SER A 392 -18.11 -11.52 23.32
C SER A 392 -17.15 -12.70 23.47
N THR A 393 -17.68 -13.93 23.57
CA THR A 393 -16.86 -15.14 23.64
C THR A 393 -16.01 -15.31 22.38
N ASP A 394 -16.64 -15.21 21.21
CA ASP A 394 -15.97 -15.41 19.93
C ASP A 394 -14.91 -14.33 19.67
N PHE A 395 -15.20 -13.07 20.00
CA PHE A 395 -14.24 -11.97 19.88
C PHE A 395 -13.03 -12.17 20.80
N ASN A 396 -13.26 -12.49 22.08
CA ASN A 396 -12.18 -12.74 23.04
C ASN A 396 -11.30 -13.93 22.61
N ASN A 397 -11.92 -15.00 22.11
CA ASN A 397 -11.20 -16.15 21.56
C ASN A 397 -10.40 -15.78 20.31
N PHE A 398 -11.01 -15.04 19.38
CA PHE A 398 -10.36 -14.60 18.16
C PHE A 398 -9.14 -13.71 18.43
N VAL A 399 -9.29 -12.70 19.29
CA VAL A 399 -8.20 -11.80 19.68
C VAL A 399 -7.08 -12.56 20.40
N SER A 400 -7.41 -13.49 21.30
CA SER A 400 -6.41 -14.23 22.08
C SER A 400 -5.63 -15.23 21.23
N ASN A 401 -6.25 -15.80 20.19
CA ASN A 401 -5.64 -16.74 19.26
C ASN A 401 -4.87 -16.07 18.09
N ASP A 402 -4.92 -14.75 17.97
CA ASP A 402 -4.16 -13.99 16.98
C ASP A 402 -2.98 -13.27 17.65
N LYS A 403 -1.76 -13.60 17.23
CA LYS A 403 -0.53 -13.04 17.82
C LYS A 403 -0.50 -11.51 17.79
N TYR A 404 -0.98 -10.91 16.69
CA TYR A 404 -0.98 -9.45 16.56
C TYR A 404 -2.07 -8.82 17.43
N LEU A 405 -3.32 -9.29 17.34
CA LEU A 405 -4.43 -8.72 18.12
C LEU A 405 -4.24 -8.90 19.63
N SER A 406 -3.73 -10.06 20.06
CA SER A 406 -3.40 -10.31 21.47
C SER A 406 -2.40 -9.28 22.02
N SER A 407 -1.42 -8.87 21.21
CA SER A 407 -0.46 -7.82 21.57
C SER A 407 -1.05 -6.39 21.57
N ARG A 408 -2.28 -6.21 21.05
CA ARG A 408 -2.98 -4.93 20.95
C ARG A 408 -4.15 -4.79 21.91
N LYS A 409 -4.37 -5.74 22.81
CA LYS A 409 -5.37 -5.62 23.88
C LYS A 409 -5.18 -4.31 24.66
N GLY A 410 -6.24 -3.50 24.73
CA GLY A 410 -6.24 -2.17 25.33
C GLY A 410 -5.60 -1.06 24.47
N GLN A 411 -5.30 -1.34 23.20
CA GLN A 411 -4.64 -0.42 22.29
C GLN A 411 -5.35 -0.37 20.93
N TYR A 412 -5.02 0.65 20.13
CA TYR A 412 -5.40 0.67 18.73
C TYR A 412 -4.61 -0.35 17.92
N ALA A 413 -5.27 -0.99 16.96
CA ALA A 413 -4.59 -1.63 15.86
C ALA A 413 -3.75 -0.59 15.10
N GLU A 414 -2.52 -0.95 14.76
CA GLU A 414 -1.65 -0.18 13.87
C GLU A 414 -2.03 -0.41 12.40
N ARG A 415 -1.90 0.65 11.58
CA ARG A 415 -1.92 0.50 10.12
C ARG A 415 -0.80 -0.44 9.69
N ASN A 416 -1.17 -1.47 8.94
CA ASN A 416 -0.27 -2.46 8.37
C ASN A 416 0.58 -3.18 9.43
N GLY A 417 0.04 -3.32 10.65
CA GLY A 417 0.69 -4.04 11.73
C GLY A 417 0.52 -5.56 11.64
N ALA A 418 -0.63 -6.02 11.14
CA ALA A 418 -0.92 -7.43 10.94
C ALA A 418 -0.36 -7.92 9.60
N HIS A 419 -0.03 -9.20 9.49
CA HIS A 419 0.54 -9.79 8.28
C HIS A 419 -0.12 -11.13 7.98
N THR A 420 -0.33 -11.43 6.70
CA THR A 420 -0.69 -12.80 6.29
C THR A 420 0.47 -13.77 6.61
N PRO A 421 0.24 -15.10 6.51
CA PRO A 421 1.34 -16.06 6.57
C PRO A 421 2.42 -15.76 5.53
N TRP A 422 3.64 -16.24 5.79
CA TRP A 422 4.75 -16.09 4.85
C TRP A 422 4.46 -16.79 3.53
N ASN A 423 4.81 -16.14 2.42
CA ASN A 423 4.67 -16.69 1.09
C ASN A 423 6.00 -17.32 0.66
N SER A 424 5.96 -18.54 0.13
CA SER A 424 7.15 -19.25 -0.36
C SER A 424 6.86 -19.86 -1.73
N THR A 425 7.70 -19.58 -2.72
CA THR A 425 7.60 -20.13 -4.08
C THR A 425 8.94 -20.69 -4.52
N LEU A 426 8.88 -21.74 -5.34
CA LEU A 426 10.03 -22.32 -6.05
C LEU A 426 9.62 -22.52 -7.49
N ASP A 427 10.30 -21.85 -8.41
CA ASP A 427 10.08 -22.01 -9.84
C ASP A 427 11.25 -22.77 -10.44
N MET A 428 10.98 -23.60 -11.45
CA MET A 428 11.98 -24.41 -12.16
C MET A 428 11.88 -24.16 -13.67
N LYS A 429 13.03 -24.12 -14.33
CA LYS A 429 13.13 -24.18 -15.79
C LYS A 429 14.17 -25.24 -16.19
N LEU A 430 13.73 -26.23 -16.96
CA LEU A 430 14.60 -27.18 -17.63
C LEU A 430 14.65 -26.85 -19.13
N MET A 431 15.84 -26.83 -19.70
CA MET A 431 16.05 -26.66 -21.13
C MET A 431 17.03 -27.71 -21.63
N HIS A 432 16.77 -28.27 -22.80
CA HIS A 432 17.72 -29.10 -23.53
C HIS A 432 17.88 -28.58 -24.95
N GLU A 433 19.11 -28.31 -25.36
CA GLU A 433 19.46 -27.77 -26.67
C GLU A 433 20.25 -28.83 -27.46
N PHE A 434 19.80 -29.08 -28.69
CA PHE A 434 20.46 -29.86 -29.73
C PHE A 434 20.99 -28.92 -30.82
N LYS A 435 22.30 -28.87 -31.01
CA LYS A 435 22.95 -28.12 -32.10
C LYS A 435 23.28 -29.03 -33.26
N PHE A 436 23.05 -28.57 -34.47
CA PHE A 436 23.35 -29.30 -35.69
C PHE A 436 23.69 -28.35 -36.82
N SER A 437 24.39 -28.85 -37.83
CA SER A 437 24.74 -28.10 -39.04
C SER A 437 24.32 -28.91 -40.24
N PHE A 438 23.76 -28.25 -41.25
CA PHE A 438 23.50 -28.87 -42.55
C PHE A 438 24.79 -28.96 -43.37
N ALA A 439 24.79 -29.82 -44.40
CA ALA A 439 25.92 -29.97 -45.31
C ALA A 439 26.36 -28.58 -45.84
N ASN A 440 27.67 -28.33 -45.80
CA ASN A 440 28.40 -27.08 -46.12
C ASN A 440 28.90 -26.24 -44.93
N ASN A 441 28.71 -26.66 -43.66
CA ASN A 441 29.44 -26.18 -42.47
C ASN A 441 29.41 -24.67 -42.16
N LYS A 442 28.56 -23.85 -42.82
CA LYS A 442 28.56 -22.39 -42.67
C LYS A 442 27.60 -21.84 -41.60
N THR A 443 26.58 -22.61 -41.21
CA THR A 443 25.55 -22.18 -40.26
C THR A 443 25.27 -23.26 -39.23
N VAL A 444 25.31 -22.89 -37.95
CA VAL A 444 24.97 -23.79 -36.82
C VAL A 444 23.54 -23.48 -36.39
N HIS A 445 22.68 -24.46 -36.55
CA HIS A 445 21.29 -24.42 -36.10
C HIS A 445 21.20 -24.99 -34.68
N SER A 446 20.18 -24.56 -33.92
CA SER A 446 19.84 -25.23 -32.67
C SER A 446 18.34 -25.41 -32.48
N LEU A 447 17.96 -26.57 -31.94
CA LEU A 447 16.62 -26.91 -31.50
C LEU A 447 16.63 -27.06 -29.99
N GLN A 448 15.85 -26.25 -29.28
CA GLN A 448 15.75 -26.26 -27.83
C GLN A 448 14.34 -26.63 -27.39
N PHE A 449 14.24 -27.58 -26.48
CA PHE A 449 13.03 -27.91 -25.75
C PHE A 449 13.12 -27.33 -24.34
N SER A 450 12.03 -26.76 -23.84
CA SER A 450 11.96 -26.23 -22.48
C SER A 450 10.73 -26.70 -21.73
N VAL A 451 10.89 -26.91 -20.44
CA VAL A 451 9.82 -27.14 -19.46
C VAL A 451 9.98 -26.09 -18.36
N ASP A 452 8.99 -25.21 -18.24
CA ASP A 452 8.87 -24.26 -17.14
C ASP A 452 7.81 -24.79 -16.17
N VAL A 453 8.16 -24.86 -14.87
CA VAL A 453 7.23 -25.24 -13.80
C VAL A 453 7.24 -24.13 -12.76
N LEU A 454 6.16 -23.37 -12.69
CA LEU A 454 5.94 -22.37 -11.66
C LEU A 454 5.36 -23.06 -10.42
N ASN A 455 5.83 -22.65 -9.24
CA ASN A 455 5.40 -23.18 -7.96
C ASN A 455 5.54 -24.71 -7.80
N VAL A 456 6.76 -25.21 -8.04
CA VAL A 456 7.19 -26.60 -7.84
C VAL A 456 6.87 -27.11 -6.43
N LEU A 457 6.89 -26.24 -5.42
CA LEU A 457 6.51 -26.62 -4.06
C LEU A 457 5.08 -27.21 -4.02
N ASN A 458 4.13 -26.55 -4.68
CA ASN A 458 2.75 -27.02 -4.76
C ASN A 458 2.61 -28.31 -5.60
N LEU A 459 3.43 -28.47 -6.65
CA LEU A 459 3.48 -29.71 -7.44
C LEU A 459 3.91 -30.91 -6.57
N ILE A 460 4.86 -30.69 -5.64
CA ILE A 460 5.36 -31.73 -4.74
C ILE A 460 4.37 -32.00 -3.60
N ASN A 461 3.77 -30.96 -3.02
CA ASN A 461 2.80 -31.06 -1.94
C ASN A 461 1.76 -29.96 -2.05
N ASN A 462 0.48 -30.34 -2.08
CA ASN A 462 -0.63 -29.40 -2.23
C ASN A 462 -0.75 -28.36 -1.10
N ASP A 463 -0.18 -28.62 0.08
CA ASP A 463 -0.17 -27.66 1.20
C ASP A 463 0.99 -26.64 1.13
N TRP A 464 1.92 -26.82 0.19
CA TRP A 464 3.06 -25.94 0.00
C TRP A 464 2.83 -24.98 -1.17
N GLY A 465 3.61 -23.90 -1.23
CA GLY A 465 3.49 -22.93 -2.32
C GLY A 465 2.29 -21.99 -2.21
N HIS A 466 1.59 -22.00 -1.08
CA HIS A 466 0.42 -21.16 -0.84
C HIS A 466 0.77 -19.67 -0.72
N ILE A 467 0.02 -18.85 -1.44
CA ILE A 467 0.10 -17.39 -1.39
C ILE A 467 -1.19 -16.87 -0.77
N ASN A 468 -1.07 -16.20 0.36
CA ASN A 468 -2.22 -15.61 1.05
C ASN A 468 -2.37 -14.13 0.72
N PHE A 469 -3.61 -13.68 0.62
CA PHE A 469 -3.94 -12.27 0.47
C PHE A 469 -5.20 -11.92 1.28
N VAL A 470 -5.30 -10.65 1.66
CA VAL A 470 -6.53 -10.07 2.21
C VAL A 470 -7.35 -9.53 1.06
N THR A 471 -8.62 -9.93 0.97
CA THR A 471 -9.54 -9.42 -0.05
C THR A 471 -9.66 -7.90 0.10
N ASN A 472 -9.36 -7.17 -0.97
CA ASN A 472 -9.18 -5.72 -0.92
C ASN A 472 -10.54 -5.01 -0.90
N ILE A 473 -11.06 -4.73 0.30
CA ILE A 473 -12.27 -3.92 0.46
C ILE A 473 -11.88 -2.43 0.51
N ASN A 474 -10.95 -2.03 1.38
CA ASN A 474 -10.52 -0.63 1.55
C ASN A 474 -9.00 -0.51 1.81
N ASN A 475 -8.14 -0.98 0.89
CA ASN A 475 -6.68 -0.78 0.98
C ASN A 475 -5.98 -1.72 1.99
N TYR A 476 -6.14 -3.04 1.78
CA TYR A 476 -5.59 -4.09 2.67
C TYR A 476 -6.11 -3.97 4.11
N THR A 477 -7.41 -3.76 4.27
CA THR A 477 -8.08 -3.62 5.57
C THR A 477 -9.09 -4.73 5.82
N VAL A 478 -9.31 -5.06 7.09
CA VAL A 478 -10.33 -6.01 7.53
C VAL A 478 -11.22 -5.36 8.58
N ASN A 479 -12.53 -5.55 8.42
CA ASN A 479 -13.52 -5.02 9.37
C ASN A 479 -13.65 -5.99 10.54
N ILE A 480 -13.26 -5.58 11.74
CA ILE A 480 -13.31 -6.45 12.93
C ILE A 480 -14.50 -6.15 13.83
N LEU A 481 -14.83 -4.87 13.99
CA LEU A 481 -15.94 -4.41 14.83
C LEU A 481 -16.80 -3.43 14.04
N ARG A 482 -18.11 -3.53 14.16
CA ARG A 482 -19.06 -2.54 13.67
C ARG A 482 -19.70 -1.86 14.87
N PHE A 483 -19.81 -0.54 14.89
CA PHE A 483 -20.63 0.14 15.90
C PHE A 483 -22.08 -0.32 15.76
N ALA A 484 -22.67 -0.81 16.84
CA ALA A 484 -24.05 -1.22 16.83
C ALA A 484 -24.96 0.02 16.74
N ASN A 485 -26.11 -0.13 16.08
CA ASN A 485 -27.15 0.89 16.12
C ASN A 485 -27.86 0.76 17.46
N ASP A 486 -27.31 1.39 18.50
CA ASP A 486 -27.97 1.47 19.79
C ASP A 486 -29.38 2.08 19.61
N ASN A 487 -30.37 1.52 20.29
CA ASN A 487 -31.79 1.89 20.15
C ASN A 487 -32.01 3.42 20.17
N SER A 488 -33.16 3.87 19.67
CA SER A 488 -33.58 5.28 19.48
C SER A 488 -33.25 6.26 20.62
N SER A 489 -33.05 5.79 21.86
CA SER A 489 -32.57 6.59 23.00
C SER A 489 -31.10 7.03 22.93
N ALA A 490 -30.26 6.40 22.09
CA ALA A 490 -28.84 6.74 21.88
C ALA A 490 -28.58 7.41 20.51
N LYS A 491 -29.57 7.43 19.62
CA LYS A 491 -29.46 8.13 18.33
C LYS A 491 -29.33 9.63 18.56
N GLY A 492 -28.12 10.15 18.37
CA GLY A 492 -27.83 11.58 18.46
C GLY A 492 -27.14 12.03 19.75
N ILE A 493 -26.86 11.13 20.69
CA ILE A 493 -26.02 11.45 21.85
C ILE A 493 -24.55 11.46 21.40
N ALA A 494 -23.91 12.63 21.50
CA ALA A 494 -22.48 12.75 21.27
C ALA A 494 -21.70 12.07 22.41
N PRO A 495 -20.65 11.28 22.12
CA PRO A 495 -19.82 10.71 23.16
C PRO A 495 -19.19 11.80 24.03
N GLY A 496 -19.25 11.61 25.36
CA GLY A 496 -18.62 12.51 26.33
C GLY A 496 -19.28 13.88 26.55
N VAL A 497 -20.48 14.16 26.01
CA VAL A 497 -21.20 15.41 26.30
C VAL A 497 -22.12 15.23 27.51
N SER A 498 -21.74 15.86 28.63
CA SER A 498 -22.57 15.93 29.84
C SER A 498 -23.77 16.84 29.59
N GLY A 499 -24.96 16.30 29.33
CA GLY A 499 -26.15 17.14 29.15
C GLY A 499 -27.42 16.45 28.66
N SER A 500 -27.35 15.24 28.12
CA SER A 500 -28.54 14.40 27.89
C SER A 500 -28.13 12.93 27.97
N ALA A 501 -28.48 12.29 29.10
CA ALA A 501 -28.28 10.87 29.37
C ALA A 501 -26.84 10.33 29.27
N GLY A 502 -25.95 10.79 30.15
CA GLY A 502 -24.69 10.11 30.48
C GLY A 502 -23.60 10.10 29.40
N ASN A 503 -22.39 9.75 29.81
CA ASN A 503 -21.29 9.49 28.88
C ASN A 503 -21.65 8.27 28.01
N TYR A 504 -21.93 8.47 26.72
CA TYR A 504 -22.21 7.35 25.81
C TYR A 504 -20.97 6.46 25.64
N THR A 505 -21.11 5.20 26.08
CA THR A 505 -20.16 4.12 25.80
C THR A 505 -20.69 3.32 24.61
N PRO A 506 -19.93 3.20 23.51
CA PRO A 506 -20.39 2.53 22.31
C PRO A 506 -20.47 1.01 22.51
N THR A 507 -21.49 0.40 21.94
CA THR A 507 -21.56 -1.06 21.78
C THR A 507 -21.29 -1.47 20.35
N TYR A 508 -20.96 -2.74 20.14
CA TYR A 508 -20.48 -3.25 18.86
C TYR A 508 -21.26 -4.47 18.37
N ASN A 509 -21.13 -4.76 17.08
CA ASN A 509 -21.29 -6.10 16.54
C ASN A 509 -19.90 -6.61 16.14
N PHE A 510 -19.56 -7.83 16.57
CA PHE A 510 -18.36 -8.51 16.08
C PHE A 510 -18.63 -9.08 14.69
N ALA A 511 -17.72 -8.84 13.74
CA ALA A 511 -17.83 -9.37 12.38
C ALA A 511 -16.83 -10.53 12.21
N PRO A 512 -17.19 -11.79 12.53
CA PRO A 512 -16.25 -12.90 12.44
C PRO A 512 -15.75 -13.11 11.00
N PRO A 513 -14.55 -13.68 10.81
CA PRO A 513 -14.05 -14.02 9.48
C PRO A 513 -15.05 -14.88 8.70
N SER A 514 -15.36 -14.50 7.47
CA SER A 514 -16.31 -15.23 6.61
C SER A 514 -15.66 -16.38 5.82
N THR A 515 -14.36 -16.59 5.98
CA THR A 515 -13.60 -17.62 5.28
C THR A 515 -13.66 -18.95 6.04
N SER A 516 -13.55 -20.05 5.31
CA SER A 516 -13.57 -21.41 5.87
C SER A 516 -12.39 -21.71 6.82
N ASN A 517 -11.29 -20.96 6.72
CA ASN A 517 -10.10 -21.11 7.58
C ASN A 517 -10.17 -20.29 8.89
N GLY A 518 -11.25 -19.54 9.13
CA GLY A 518 -11.40 -18.70 10.33
C GLY A 518 -10.43 -17.52 10.40
N LYS A 519 -9.94 -17.02 9.26
CA LYS A 519 -8.98 -15.89 9.15
C LYS A 519 -9.42 -14.87 8.11
N TYR A 520 -9.18 -13.57 8.31
CA TYR A 520 -9.58 -12.55 7.33
C TYR A 520 -8.75 -12.50 6.03
N TYR A 521 -7.92 -13.50 5.78
CA TYR A 521 -7.17 -13.68 4.54
C TYR A 521 -7.50 -15.03 3.91
N THR A 522 -7.40 -15.06 2.59
CA THR A 522 -7.69 -16.24 1.77
C THR A 522 -6.50 -16.58 0.87
N LEU A 523 -6.55 -17.77 0.28
CA LEU A 523 -5.55 -18.25 -0.67
C LEU A 523 -5.79 -17.65 -2.04
N ASP A 524 -4.73 -17.22 -2.71
CA ASP A 524 -4.76 -16.88 -4.14
C ASP A 524 -4.99 -18.15 -4.95
N PRO A 525 -6.12 -18.28 -5.67
CA PRO A 525 -6.49 -19.53 -6.32
C PRO A 525 -5.59 -19.89 -7.50
N ILE A 526 -4.94 -18.91 -8.15
CA ILE A 526 -4.14 -19.12 -9.35
C ILE A 526 -2.67 -19.26 -8.98
N ASN A 527 -2.14 -18.33 -8.20
CA ASN A 527 -0.71 -18.28 -7.89
C ASN A 527 -0.30 -19.35 -6.86
N SER A 528 -1.25 -19.87 -6.07
CA SER A 528 -0.98 -20.97 -5.13
C SER A 528 -0.90 -22.34 -5.80
N ARG A 529 -1.22 -22.46 -7.09
CA ARG A 529 -1.20 -23.72 -7.84
C ARG A 529 0.05 -23.81 -8.70
N TRP A 530 0.57 -25.02 -8.88
CA TRP A 530 1.62 -25.24 -9.87
C TRP A 530 1.09 -25.00 -11.29
N GLN A 531 1.94 -24.46 -12.15
CA GLN A 531 1.63 -24.22 -13.57
C GLN A 531 2.80 -24.71 -14.42
N GLY A 532 2.50 -25.45 -15.49
CA GLY A 532 3.50 -25.98 -16.42
C GLY A 532 3.39 -25.33 -17.79
N GLN A 533 4.53 -25.01 -18.41
CA GLN A 533 4.60 -24.55 -19.79
C GLN A 533 5.68 -25.34 -20.55
N LEU A 534 5.31 -25.86 -21.73
CA LEU A 534 6.24 -26.49 -22.67
C LEU A 534 6.61 -25.48 -23.76
N GLY A 535 7.89 -25.46 -24.13
CA GLY A 535 8.41 -24.58 -25.18
C GLY A 535 9.28 -25.34 -26.17
N ILE A 536 9.22 -24.91 -27.43
CA ILE A 536 10.16 -25.29 -28.48
C ILE A 536 10.70 -24.02 -29.13
N ARG A 537 12.02 -23.95 -29.29
CA ARG A 537 12.70 -22.85 -29.97
C ARG A 537 13.65 -23.39 -31.01
N TYR A 538 13.54 -22.86 -32.22
CA TYR A 538 14.50 -23.08 -33.29
C TYR A 538 15.31 -21.80 -33.52
N SER A 539 16.63 -21.91 -33.60
CA SER A 539 17.55 -20.82 -33.91
C SER A 539 18.41 -21.18 -35.13
N PHE A 540 18.61 -20.22 -36.03
CA PHE A 540 19.38 -20.35 -37.26
C PHE A 540 20.61 -19.46 -37.25
#